data_AF-A0AAE4FRS4-F1
#
_entry.id   AF-A0AAE4FRS4-F1
#
_cell.length_a   1.000
_cell.length_b   1.000
_cell.length_c   1.000
_cell.angle_alpha   90.00
_cell.angle_beta   90.00
_cell.angle_gamma   90.00
#
_symmetry.space_group_name_H-M   'P 1'
#
loop_
_entity.id
_entity.type
_entity.pdbx_description
1 polymer ?
#
loop_
_entity_poly.entity_id
_entity_poly.type
_entity_poly.pdbx_seq_one_letter_code
_entity_poly.pdbx_strand_id
1 'polypeptide(L)' 'MSTTVPEYPLERANYLADVAVERATKAGQTKHPIKIEAWLSTDEYDDLVTHLNQLEWEDFVPDELIVSTLPLA' A
#
# COMPACT_ATOMS: atom_id res chain seq x y z
N MET A 1 -10.55 7.76 17.97
CA MET A 1 -9.84 7.41 16.74
C MET A 1 -8.72 6.47 17.15
N SER A 2 -8.87 5.16 16.92
CA SER A 2 -7.87 4.18 17.34
C SER A 2 -6.66 4.27 16.43
N THR A 3 -5.52 4.68 16.99
CA THR A 3 -4.21 4.75 16.35
C THR A 3 -3.52 3.38 16.40
N THR A 4 -4.24 2.33 16.02
CA THR A 4 -3.68 0.97 16.06
C THR A 4 -2.85 0.78 14.82
N VAL A 5 -1.53 0.79 14.99
CA VAL A 5 -0.58 0.34 13.97
C VAL A 5 -0.92 -1.13 13.68
N PRO A 6 -1.23 -1.51 12.43
CA PRO A 6 -1.50 -2.90 12.09
C PRO A 6 -0.25 -3.75 12.34
N GLU A 7 -0.41 -4.88 13.03
CA GLU A 7 0.67 -5.84 13.30
C GLU A 7 0.84 -6.86 12.17
N TYR A 8 -0.16 -7.02 11.30
CA TYR A 8 -0.11 -7.96 10.18
C TYR A 8 0.70 -7.39 9.00
N PRO A 9 1.61 -8.16 8.38
CA PRO A 9 2.50 -7.63 7.33
C PRO A 9 1.78 -7.03 6.12
N LEU A 10 0.69 -7.66 5.67
CA LEU A 10 -0.12 -7.15 4.56
C LEU A 10 -0.82 -5.84 4.92
N GLU A 11 -1.42 -5.77 6.11
CA GLU A 11 -2.11 -4.56 6.58
C GLU A 11 -1.12 -3.41 6.78
N ARG A 12 0.09 -3.71 7.27
CA ARG A 12 1.15 -2.71 7.44
C ARG A 12 1.65 -2.18 6.10
N ALA A 13 1.86 -3.06 5.12
CA ALA A 13 2.23 -2.67 3.77
C ALA A 13 1.15 -1.81 3.09
N ASN A 14 -0.12 -2.20 3.20
CA ASN A 14 -1.25 -1.43 2.68
C ASN A 14 -1.38 -0.06 3.35
N TYR A 15 -1.22 0.01 4.68
CA TYR A 15 -1.25 1.27 5.42
C TYR A 15 -0.16 2.25 4.93
N LEU A 16 1.07 1.77 4.72
CA LEU A 16 2.17 2.60 4.22
C LEU A 16 1.94 3.03 2.77
N ALA A 17 1.37 2.17 1.93
CA ALA A 17 0.96 2.55 0.57
C ALA A 17 -0.12 3.65 0.58
N ASP A 18 -1.12 3.53 1.46
CA ASP A 18 -2.18 4.53 1.60
C ASP A 18 -1.64 5.88 2.09
N VAL A 19 -0.70 5.88 3.05
CA VAL A 19 -0.02 7.10 3.52
C VAL A 19 0.73 7.77 2.37
N ALA A 20 1.43 7.00 1.53
CA ALA A 20 2.13 7.53 0.37
C ALA A 20 1.15 8.17 -0.64
N VAL A 21 0.02 7.51 -0.92
CA VAL A 21 -1.03 8.03 -1.82
C VAL A 21 -1.68 9.29 -1.25
N GLU A 22 -1.97 9.34 0.05
CA GLU A 22 -2.54 10.50 0.72
C GLU A 22 -1.59 11.72 0.62
N ARG A 23 -0.29 11.50 0.87
CA ARG A 23 0.73 12.56 0.74
C ARG A 23 0.86 13.06 -0.69
N ALA A 24 0.90 12.14 -1.66
CA ALA A 24 0.94 12.49 -3.09
C ALA A 24 -0.28 13.31 -3.50
N THR A 25 -1.48 12.89 -3.06
CA THR A 25 -2.74 13.57 -3.35
C THR A 25 -2.77 14.97 -2.72
N LYS A 26 -2.34 15.11 -1.46
CA LYS A 26 -2.22 16.41 -0.78
C LYS A 26 -1.23 17.35 -1.47
N ALA A 27 -0.18 16.81 -2.07
CA ALA A 27 0.78 17.57 -2.87
C ALA A 27 0.28 17.88 -4.31
N GLY A 28 -0.94 17.46 -4.67
CA GLY A 28 -1.52 17.71 -5.98
C GLY A 28 -1.09 16.72 -7.08
N GLN A 29 -0.40 15.63 -6.72
CA GLN A 29 -0.09 14.56 -7.66
C GLN A 29 -1.32 13.66 -7.85
N THR A 30 -2.02 13.86 -8.97
CA THR A 30 -3.21 13.09 -9.36
C THR A 30 -2.93 12.09 -10.50
N LYS A 31 -1.70 12.08 -11.03
CA LYS A 31 -1.31 11.19 -12.13
C LYS A 31 -0.74 9.89 -11.59
N HIS A 32 -1.40 8.78 -11.97
CA HIS A 32 -0.93 7.43 -11.75
C HIS A 32 0.05 7.00 -12.85
N PRO A 33 1.06 6.16 -12.54
CA PRO A 33 1.33 5.55 -11.23
C PRO A 33 2.03 6.50 -10.24
N ILE A 34 1.64 6.43 -8.96
CA ILE A 34 2.31 7.12 -7.85
C ILE A 34 3.48 6.26 -7.38
N LYS A 35 4.68 6.83 -7.35
CA LYS A 35 5.86 6.15 -6.80
C LYS A 35 5.87 6.29 -5.29
N ILE A 36 5.48 5.24 -4.56
CA ILE A 36 5.36 5.26 -3.10
C ILE A 36 6.69 5.61 -2.39
N GLU A 37 7.83 5.18 -2.95
CA GLU A 37 9.19 5.50 -2.48
C GLU A 37 9.49 7.01 -2.43
N ALA A 38 8.79 7.82 -3.23
CA ALA A 38 8.99 9.27 -3.27
C ALA A 38 8.19 10.01 -2.17
N TRP A 39 7.23 9.31 -1.53
CA TRP A 39 6.28 9.88 -0.57
C TRP A 39 6.40 9.30 0.83
N LEU A 40 7.24 8.27 0.99
CA LEU A 40 7.64 7.71 2.27
C LEU A 40 9.02 8.24 2.67
N SER A 41 9.23 8.38 3.97
CA SER A 41 10.59 8.54 4.52
C SER A 41 11.38 7.25 4.35
N THR A 42 12.71 7.32 4.49
CA THR A 42 13.58 6.15 4.42
C THR A 42 13.15 5.05 5.41
N ASP A 43 12.87 5.42 6.65
CA ASP A 43 12.43 4.46 7.67
C ASP A 43 11.07 3.83 7.33
N GLU A 44 10.11 4.60 6.81
CA GLU A 44 8.80 4.09 6.39
C GLU A 44 8.90 3.18 5.16
N TYR A 45 9.82 3.47 4.24
CA TYR A 45 10.05 2.64 3.06
C TYR A 45 10.73 1.33 3.44
N ASP A 46 11.72 1.37 4.33
CA ASP A 46 12.36 0.16 4.87
C ASP A 46 11.37 -0.70 5.67
N ASP A 47 10.46 -0.07 6.42
CA ASP A 47 9.35 -0.74 7.10
C ASP A 47 8.42 -1.46 6.10
N LEU A 48 8.05 -0.76 5.01
CA LEU A 48 7.25 -1.34 3.94
C LEU A 48 7.95 -2.55 3.31
N VAL A 49 9.22 -2.42 2.92
CA VAL A 49 9.98 -3.50 2.28
C VAL A 49 10.13 -4.70 3.23
N THR A 50 10.36 -4.44 4.52
CA THR A 50 10.47 -5.49 5.54
C THR A 50 9.18 -6.29 5.64
N HIS A 51 8.02 -5.62 5.71
CA HIS A 51 6.73 -6.29 5.81
C HIS A 51 6.32 -6.99 4.51
N LEU A 52 6.66 -6.43 3.34
CA LEU A 52 6.46 -7.10 2.05
C LEU A 52 7.32 -8.37 1.92
N ASN A 53 8.53 -8.38 2.47
CA ASN A 53 9.39 -9.58 2.50
C ASN A 53 8.90 -10.66 3.48
N GLN A 54 8.06 -10.29 4.46
CA GLN A 54 7.42 -11.25 5.37
C GLN A 54 6.18 -11.90 4.76
N LEU A 55 5.65 -11.37 3.66
CA LEU A 55 4.57 -12.01 2.93
C LEU A 55 5.12 -13.26 2.25
N GLU A 56 4.52 -14.41 2.55
CA GLU A 56 4.78 -15.63 1.80
C GLU A 56 4.20 -15.46 0.40
N TRP A 57 5.06 -15.17 -0.58
CA TRP A 57 4.69 -14.93 -1.97
C TRP A 57 4.07 -16.15 -2.67
N GLU A 58 4.05 -17.32 -2.02
CA GLU A 58 3.45 -18.55 -2.55
C GLU A 58 1.92 -18.48 -2.71
N ASP A 59 1.25 -17.54 -2.05
CA ASP A 59 -0.18 -17.24 -2.24
C ASP A 59 -0.45 -16.01 -3.14
N PHE A 60 0.60 -15.33 -3.60
CA PHE A 60 0.44 -14.20 -4.53
C PHE A 60 0.23 -14.74 -5.94
N VAL A 61 -1.02 -14.78 -6.42
CA VAL A 61 -1.35 -15.05 -7.82
C VAL A 61 -1.12 -13.78 -8.63
N PRO A 62 0.00 -13.65 -9.37
CA PRO A 62 0.30 -12.44 -10.12
C PRO A 62 -0.48 -12.48 -11.43
N ASP A 63 -1.79 -12.24 -11.38
CA ASP A 63 -2.65 -11.95 -12.55
C ASP A 63 -4.15 -11.79 -12.21
N GLU A 64 -4.58 -11.96 -10.95
CA GLU A 64 -5.91 -11.50 -10.56
C GLU A 64 -5.91 -9.98 -10.41
N LEU A 65 -6.10 -9.31 -11.54
CA LEU A 65 -6.70 -7.99 -11.58
C LEU A 65 -7.87 -8.00 -10.59
N ILE A 66 -7.78 -7.18 -9.53
CA ILE A 66 -8.94 -6.82 -8.71
C ILE A 66 -9.85 -5.97 -9.61
N VAL A 67 -10.55 -6.63 -10.54
CA VAL A 67 -11.66 -6.04 -11.25
C VAL A 67 -12.80 -6.03 -10.24
N SER A 68 -13.18 -4.84 -9.81
CA SER A 68 -14.41 -4.63 -9.04
C SER A 68 -15.59 -5.18 -9.83
N THR A 69 -15.92 -6.45 -9.64
CA THR A 69 -17.19 -7.03 -10.09
C THR A 69 -18.26 -6.66 -9.07
N LEU A 70 -18.51 -5.36 -8.93
CA LEU A 70 -19.81 -4.94 -8.43
C LEU A 70 -20.80 -5.17 -9.59
N PRO A 71 -21.88 -5.94 -9.39
CA PRO A 71 -22.95 -5.94 -10.38
C PRO A 71 -23.49 -4.52 -10.46
N LEU A 72 -23.53 -3.94 -11.67
CA LEU A 72 -24.41 -2.80 -11.91
C LEU A 72 -25.84 -3.27 -11.67
N ALA A 73 -26.43 -2.84 -10.56
CA ALA A 73 -27.84 -2.95 -10.24
C ALA A 73 -28.40 -1.54 -10.02
#